data_AF-X6PFM5-F1
#
_entry.id   AF-X6PFM5-F1
#
_cell.length_a   1.000
_cell.length_b   1.000
_cell.length_c   1.000
_cell.angle_alpha   90.00
_cell.angle_beta   90.00
_cell.angle_gamma   90.00
#
_symmetry.space_group_name_H-M   'P 1'
#
loop_
_entity.id
_entity.type
_entity.pdbx_description
1 polymer ?
#
loop_
_entity_poly.entity_id
_entity_poly.type
_entity_poly.pdbx_seq_one_letter_code
_entity_poly.pdbx_strand_id
1 'polypeptide(L)'
;MSTENAEVPQEEEKQKQESEVQQSSGTSADTTKTRTFSDVTSAWKAISADNPQINWCLFGVDKKIELEFKIAGQNGFEELTKYLKGNLNKSSSSELLFGLLRVNSNDRGNSKRAKFVFIRFVGSNVSVMLKGKLTPKLGKIGDAFPVKHLTYDLTEDLVGFTIDAIAREMLRVGGAHKPDSFDFGPNQTFNCQ
;
A
#
# COMPACT_ATOMS: atom_id res chain seq x y z
N MET A 1 14.56 74.62 -2.81
CA MET A 1 14.21 74.04 -1.50
C MET A 1 12.70 73.87 -1.49
N SER A 2 12.26 72.61 -1.38
CA SER A 2 10.91 72.17 -0.96
C SER A 2 9.75 72.52 -1.91
N THR A 3 8.76 71.70 -2.24
CA THR A 3 8.37 70.29 -1.99
C THR A 3 7.17 70.08 -2.95
N GLU A 4 7.15 69.02 -3.75
CA GLU A 4 6.31 67.82 -3.53
C GLU A 4 4.83 68.07 -3.86
N ASN A 5 4.46 67.86 -5.12
CA ASN A 5 3.93 66.63 -5.73
C ASN A 5 2.50 66.29 -5.32
N ALA A 6 1.66 66.33 -6.36
CA ALA A 6 0.24 66.11 -6.34
C ALA A 6 -0.12 64.64 -6.15
N GLU A 7 -1.20 64.47 -5.40
CA GLU A 7 -1.96 63.27 -5.13
C GLU A 7 -2.52 62.65 -6.42
N VAL A 8 -2.20 61.36 -6.65
CA VAL A 8 -2.86 60.50 -7.64
C VAL A 8 -3.13 59.13 -6.99
N PRO A 9 -4.29 58.50 -7.29
CA PRO A 9 -4.95 57.50 -6.45
C PRO A 9 -4.51 56.04 -6.63
N GLN A 10 -5.07 55.22 -5.74
CA GLN A 10 -4.90 53.79 -5.54
C GLN A 10 -5.46 52.90 -6.69
N GLU A 11 -4.84 51.72 -6.80
CA GLU A 11 -5.38 50.40 -7.18
C GLU A 11 -5.69 50.05 -8.66
N GLU A 12 -4.66 49.54 -9.32
CA GLU A 12 -4.66 48.46 -10.34
C GLU A 12 -3.89 47.27 -9.71
N GLU A 13 -4.11 45.97 -9.90
CA GLU A 13 -4.96 45.15 -10.75
C GLU A 13 -4.65 43.69 -10.34
N LYS A 14 -5.62 42.89 -9.85
CA LYS A 14 -5.50 41.41 -9.84
C LYS A 14 -6.84 40.68 -9.74
N GLN A 15 -7.60 40.66 -10.83
CA GLN A 15 -8.69 39.68 -11.04
C GLN A 15 -8.73 39.24 -12.51
N LYS A 16 -8.32 37.98 -12.74
CA LYS A 16 -8.48 37.14 -13.94
C LYS A 16 -7.84 35.80 -13.53
N GLN A 17 -8.46 34.63 -13.52
CA GLN A 17 -9.55 34.08 -14.31
C GLN A 17 -10.29 33.00 -13.49
N GLU A 18 -11.61 33.07 -13.50
CA GLU A 18 -12.49 31.93 -13.30
C GLU A 18 -13.66 32.11 -14.28
N SER A 19 -13.75 31.24 -15.28
CA SER A 19 -14.98 30.86 -16.01
C SER A 19 -14.64 30.14 -17.31
N GLU A 20 -14.68 28.81 -17.27
CA GLU A 20 -15.33 28.06 -18.34
C GLU A 20 -15.79 26.70 -17.80
N VAL A 21 -17.10 26.58 -17.58
CA VAL A 21 -17.80 25.33 -17.31
C VAL A 21 -18.79 25.12 -18.47
N GLN A 22 -18.93 23.84 -18.85
CA GLN A 22 -20.03 23.18 -19.60
C GLN A 22 -19.76 22.98 -21.09
N GLN A 23 -19.86 21.78 -21.69
CA GLN A 23 -20.47 20.50 -21.29
C GLN A 23 -20.04 19.43 -22.32
N SER A 24 -19.82 18.17 -21.92
CA SER A 24 -20.49 17.00 -22.53
C SER A 24 -19.97 15.64 -22.04
N SER A 25 -20.95 14.75 -21.81
CA SER A 25 -20.89 13.28 -21.77
C SER A 25 -20.01 12.59 -20.73
N GLY A 26 -20.67 12.05 -19.70
CA GLY A 26 -20.07 11.19 -18.70
C GLY A 26 -19.66 9.82 -19.26
N THR A 27 -18.47 9.39 -18.84
CA THR A 27 -18.14 8.00 -18.56
C THR A 27 -17.08 8.03 -17.45
N SER A 28 -17.41 7.50 -16.28
CA SER A 28 -16.52 7.42 -15.13
C SER A 28 -15.29 6.58 -15.46
N ALA A 29 -14.12 7.22 -15.49
CA ALA A 29 -12.83 6.54 -15.55
C ALA A 29 -12.09 6.78 -14.22
N ASP A 30 -12.20 5.79 -13.34
CA ASP A 30 -11.39 5.65 -12.13
C ASP A 30 -9.90 5.66 -12.53
N THR A 31 -9.25 6.80 -12.39
CA THR A 31 -7.87 7.02 -12.85
C THR A 31 -6.91 6.68 -11.72
N THR A 32 -6.73 5.40 -11.45
CA THR A 32 -5.67 4.92 -10.55
C THR A 32 -4.32 5.14 -11.24
N LYS A 33 -3.56 6.17 -10.83
CA LYS A 33 -2.15 6.34 -11.23
C LYS A 33 -1.34 5.14 -10.72
N THR A 34 -1.08 4.15 -11.59
CA THR A 34 -0.24 3.00 -11.27
C THR A 34 1.21 3.44 -11.07
N ARG A 35 1.74 3.28 -9.85
CA ARG A 35 3.16 3.51 -9.56
C ARG A 35 3.99 2.29 -9.89
N THR A 36 5.18 2.50 -10.44
CA THR A 36 6.15 1.45 -10.79
C THR A 36 7.40 1.58 -9.94
N PHE A 37 8.05 0.45 -9.66
CA PHE A 37 9.28 0.37 -8.88
C PHE A 37 10.28 -0.54 -9.62
N SER A 38 11.56 -0.21 -9.57
CA SER A 38 12.62 -1.00 -10.23
C SER A 38 12.91 -2.30 -9.49
N ASP A 39 12.79 -2.27 -8.17
CA ASP A 39 13.20 -3.34 -7.28
C ASP A 39 12.53 -3.22 -5.89
N VAL A 40 12.74 -4.22 -5.04
CA VAL A 40 12.20 -4.25 -3.67
C VAL A 40 12.74 -3.11 -2.80
N THR A 41 13.96 -2.65 -3.02
CA THR A 41 14.59 -1.60 -2.21
C THR A 41 13.90 -0.25 -2.44
N SER A 42 13.59 0.08 -3.69
CA SER A 42 12.84 1.30 -4.05
C SER A 42 11.42 1.28 -3.51
N ALA A 43 10.72 0.14 -3.60
CA ALA A 43 9.40 -0.02 -3.00
C ALA A 43 9.42 0.05 -1.47
N TRP A 44 10.44 -0.54 -0.83
CA TRP A 44 10.65 -0.45 0.61
C TRP A 44 10.78 1.01 1.07
N LYS A 45 11.62 1.80 0.40
CA LYS A 45 11.76 3.24 0.71
C LYS A 45 10.43 3.98 0.61
N ALA A 46 9.61 3.65 -0.38
CA ALA A 46 8.32 4.32 -0.60
C ALA A 46 7.25 3.93 0.43
N ILE A 47 7.22 2.66 0.87
CA ILE A 47 6.25 2.16 1.86
C ILE A 47 6.70 2.48 3.30
N SER A 48 8.00 2.60 3.58
CA SER A 48 8.53 2.83 4.93
C SER A 48 8.68 4.30 5.30
N ALA A 49 8.55 5.23 4.36
CA ALA A 49 8.67 6.68 4.61
C ALA A 49 7.62 7.18 5.62
N ASP A 50 7.91 8.24 6.38
CA ASP A 50 6.97 8.76 7.38
C ASP A 50 5.63 9.19 6.76
N ASN A 51 5.69 9.81 5.58
CA ASN A 51 4.55 10.08 4.72
C ASN A 51 4.58 9.15 3.49
N PRO A 52 4.12 7.89 3.64
CA PRO A 52 4.27 6.90 2.61
C PRO A 52 3.44 7.26 1.38
N GLN A 53 4.04 7.04 0.22
CA GLN A 53 3.34 7.20 -1.03
C GLN A 53 2.44 5.99 -1.30
N ILE A 54 2.82 4.80 -0.86
CA ILE A 54 2.05 3.56 -1.02
C ILE A 54 1.84 2.90 0.35
N ASN A 55 0.75 2.18 0.54
CA ASN A 55 0.53 1.40 1.77
C ASN A 55 0.55 -0.11 1.53
N TRP A 56 0.62 -0.56 0.29
CA TRP A 56 0.93 -1.95 -0.02
C TRP A 56 1.65 -2.08 -1.37
N CYS A 57 2.40 -3.17 -1.53
CA CYS A 57 3.02 -3.55 -2.80
C CYS A 57 3.15 -5.06 -2.94
N LEU A 58 3.12 -5.55 -4.18
CA LEU A 58 3.26 -6.95 -4.55
C LEU A 58 4.31 -7.12 -5.64
N PHE A 59 5.05 -8.21 -5.52
CA PHE A 59 6.09 -8.69 -6.41
C PHE A 59 5.74 -10.10 -6.83
N GLY A 60 5.86 -10.40 -8.11
CA GLY A 60 5.82 -11.76 -8.61
C GLY A 60 7.21 -12.38 -8.58
N VAL A 61 7.30 -13.59 -9.12
CA VAL A 61 8.58 -14.19 -9.44
C VAL A 61 8.71 -14.41 -10.94
N ASP A 62 9.89 -14.15 -11.47
CA ASP A 62 10.21 -14.42 -12.87
C ASP A 62 10.53 -15.91 -13.11
N LYS A 63 10.98 -16.26 -14.32
CA LYS A 63 11.37 -17.64 -14.69
C LYS A 63 12.58 -18.15 -13.89
N LYS A 64 13.41 -17.26 -13.35
CA LYS A 64 14.58 -17.57 -12.53
C LYS A 64 14.24 -17.59 -11.04
N ILE A 65 12.99 -17.34 -10.65
CA ILE A 65 12.56 -17.20 -9.25
C ILE A 65 13.25 -16.01 -8.58
N GLU A 66 13.35 -14.90 -9.30
CA GLU A 66 13.76 -13.60 -8.78
C GLU A 66 12.55 -12.67 -8.69
N LEU A 67 12.56 -11.75 -7.72
CA LEU A 67 11.42 -10.86 -7.47
C LEU A 67 11.28 -9.85 -8.60
N GLU A 68 10.08 -9.77 -9.15
CA GLU A 68 9.70 -8.81 -10.19
C GLU A 68 8.55 -7.96 -9.68
N PHE A 69 8.66 -6.63 -9.77
CA PHE A 69 7.57 -5.75 -9.35
C PHE A 69 6.31 -6.01 -10.16
N LYS A 70 5.15 -6.11 -9.49
CA LYS A 70 3.85 -6.27 -10.14
C LYS A 70 2.99 -5.04 -9.97
N ILE A 71 2.70 -4.67 -8.74
CA ILE A 71 1.76 -3.59 -8.45
C ILE A 71 1.97 -3.02 -7.04
N ALA A 72 1.52 -1.78 -6.84
CA ALA A 72 1.41 -1.15 -5.54
C ALA A 72 0.16 -0.27 -5.49
N GLY A 73 -0.32 -0.01 -4.28
CA GLY A 73 -1.52 0.80 -4.07
C GLY A 73 -1.48 1.66 -2.83
N GLN A 74 -2.55 2.42 -2.66
CA GLN A 74 -2.68 3.51 -1.67
C GLN A 74 -3.95 3.39 -0.85
N ASN A 75 -4.86 2.49 -1.22
CA ASN A 75 -6.15 2.30 -0.56
C ASN A 75 -6.15 1.09 0.39
N GLY A 76 -4.97 0.62 0.78
CA GLY A 76 -4.82 -0.23 1.94
C GLY A 76 -5.29 -1.66 1.76
N PHE A 77 -5.78 -2.23 2.85
CA PHE A 77 -6.16 -3.64 2.94
C PHE A 77 -7.28 -4.04 1.98
N GLU A 78 -8.33 -3.23 1.83
CA GLU A 78 -9.46 -3.50 0.93
C GLU A 78 -9.02 -3.55 -0.53
N GLU A 79 -8.18 -2.60 -0.97
CA GLU A 79 -7.66 -2.59 -2.34
C GLU A 79 -6.74 -3.78 -2.60
N LEU A 80 -5.85 -4.08 -1.66
CA LEU A 80 -4.98 -5.25 -1.72
C LEU A 80 -5.79 -6.55 -1.81
N THR A 81 -6.76 -6.74 -0.92
CA THR A 81 -7.58 -7.97 -0.92
C THR A 81 -8.47 -8.06 -2.14
N LYS A 82 -8.98 -6.93 -2.64
CA LYS A 82 -9.69 -6.86 -3.92
C LYS A 82 -8.76 -7.20 -5.08
N TYR A 83 -7.49 -6.80 -5.07
CA TYR A 83 -6.53 -7.20 -6.10
C TYR A 83 -6.24 -8.71 -6.03
N LEU A 84 -5.93 -9.22 -4.83
CA LEU A 84 -5.68 -10.64 -4.61
C LEU A 84 -6.90 -11.51 -4.98
N LYS A 85 -8.13 -11.01 -4.76
CA LYS A 85 -9.40 -11.66 -5.16
C LYS A 85 -9.81 -11.44 -6.61
N GLY A 86 -9.54 -10.26 -7.17
CA GLY A 86 -10.04 -9.82 -8.47
C GLY A 86 -9.25 -10.40 -9.64
N ASN A 87 -7.95 -10.65 -9.44
CA ASN A 87 -7.15 -11.36 -10.43
C ASN A 87 -7.39 -12.90 -10.40
N LEU A 88 -8.20 -13.42 -9.45
CA LEU A 88 -8.60 -14.83 -9.36
C LEU A 88 -9.41 -15.35 -10.56
N ASN A 89 -9.79 -14.46 -11.48
CA ASN A 89 -10.41 -14.84 -12.74
C ASN A 89 -9.35 -15.48 -13.65
N LYS A 90 -9.19 -16.81 -13.52
CA LYS A 90 -8.34 -17.75 -14.30
C LYS A 90 -6.81 -17.53 -14.29
N SER A 91 -6.27 -16.32 -14.10
CA SER A 91 -4.82 -16.08 -14.18
C SER A 91 -4.10 -16.16 -12.82
N SER A 92 -4.67 -15.65 -11.72
CA SER A 92 -3.94 -15.59 -10.42
C SER A 92 -3.80 -16.86 -9.66
N SER A 93 -4.60 -17.88 -9.95
CA SER A 93 -4.36 -19.20 -9.39
C SER A 93 -3.01 -19.78 -9.84
N SER A 94 -2.41 -19.24 -10.91
CA SER A 94 -1.06 -19.60 -11.37
C SER A 94 0.02 -18.60 -10.93
N GLU A 95 -0.31 -17.64 -10.07
CA GLU A 95 0.62 -16.61 -9.61
C GLU A 95 1.24 -16.94 -8.24
N LEU A 96 2.48 -16.49 -8.10
CA LEU A 96 3.24 -16.48 -6.86
C LEU A 96 3.54 -15.02 -6.55
N LEU A 97 2.97 -14.49 -5.47
CA LEU A 97 3.13 -13.08 -5.11
C LEU A 97 3.73 -12.95 -3.71
N PHE A 98 4.62 -11.98 -3.56
CA PHE A 98 5.28 -11.60 -2.33
C PHE A 98 5.12 -10.11 -2.11
N GLY A 99 4.91 -9.67 -0.89
CA GLY A 99 4.73 -8.23 -0.69
C GLY A 99 4.55 -7.79 0.72
N LEU A 100 4.30 -6.49 0.86
CA LEU A 100 4.09 -5.85 2.14
C LEU A 100 2.75 -5.13 2.14
N LEU A 101 2.08 -5.20 3.27
CA LEU A 101 1.04 -4.26 3.68
C LEU A 101 1.57 -3.48 4.88
N ARG A 102 1.52 -2.15 4.80
CA ARG A 102 1.79 -1.26 5.91
C ARG A 102 0.53 -1.10 6.75
N VAL A 103 0.69 -1.21 8.06
CA VAL A 103 -0.33 -0.94 9.07
C VAL A 103 0.25 0.05 10.05
N ASN A 104 -0.44 1.15 10.34
CA ASN A 104 0.03 2.11 11.34
C ASN A 104 -0.63 1.80 12.68
N SER A 105 0.16 1.53 13.72
CA SER A 105 -0.35 1.50 15.09
C SER A 105 -0.42 2.92 15.63
N ASN A 106 -1.55 3.31 16.23
CA ASN A 106 -1.75 4.63 16.81
C ASN A 106 -2.03 4.53 18.31
N ASP A 107 -1.43 5.46 19.05
CA ASP A 107 -1.58 5.59 20.51
C ASP A 107 -2.11 6.98 20.86
N ARG A 108 -2.81 7.12 22.00
CA ARG A 108 -3.32 8.39 22.55
C ARG A 108 -2.26 9.48 22.70
N GLY A 109 -0.99 9.11 22.83
CA GLY A 109 0.15 10.04 22.86
C GLY A 109 0.55 10.59 21.49
N ASN A 110 -0.28 10.43 20.45
CA ASN A 110 0.01 10.80 19.06
C ASN A 110 1.21 10.06 18.44
N SER A 111 1.65 8.98 19.08
CA SER A 111 2.69 8.10 18.56
C SER A 111 2.10 7.22 17.46
N LYS A 112 2.63 7.36 16.24
CA LYS A 112 2.31 6.50 15.10
C LYS A 112 3.53 5.67 14.75
N ARG A 113 3.37 4.35 14.64
CA ARG A 113 4.47 3.46 14.24
C ARG A 113 4.04 2.57 13.08
N ALA A 114 4.87 2.51 12.05
CA ALA A 114 4.66 1.62 10.93
C ALA A 114 4.95 0.18 11.33
N LYS A 115 3.97 -0.69 11.08
CA LYS A 115 4.05 -2.14 11.14
C LYS A 115 3.88 -2.68 9.73
N PHE A 116 4.44 -3.86 9.48
CA PHE A 116 4.49 -4.43 8.13
C PHE A 116 4.06 -5.90 8.18
N VAL A 117 3.02 -6.22 7.42
CA VAL A 117 2.57 -7.59 7.20
C VAL A 117 3.21 -8.07 5.90
N PHE A 118 4.03 -9.10 6.01
CA PHE A 118 4.59 -9.78 4.86
C PHE A 118 3.60 -10.80 4.32
N ILE A 119 3.35 -10.72 3.02
CA ILE A 119 2.39 -11.55 2.32
C ILE A 119 3.15 -12.52 1.43
N ARG A 120 2.82 -13.81 1.54
CA ARG A 120 3.23 -14.87 0.63
C ARG A 120 1.99 -15.49 0.05
N PHE A 121 1.61 -15.08 -1.15
CA PHE A 121 0.46 -15.62 -1.86
C PHE A 121 0.92 -16.70 -2.84
N VAL A 122 0.35 -17.89 -2.71
CA VAL A 122 0.63 -19.02 -3.60
C VAL A 122 -0.68 -19.51 -4.18
N GLY A 123 -0.90 -19.23 -5.47
CA GLY A 123 -2.06 -19.73 -6.17
C GLY A 123 -2.11 -21.27 -6.20
N SER A 124 -3.33 -21.80 -6.06
CA SER A 124 -3.65 -23.23 -6.11
C SER A 124 -3.15 -23.91 -7.38
N ASN A 125 -3.28 -23.26 -8.53
CA ASN A 125 -2.87 -23.76 -9.86
C ASN A 125 -1.40 -23.49 -10.22
N VAL A 126 -0.60 -22.88 -9.34
CA VAL A 126 0.85 -22.80 -9.54
C VAL A 126 1.40 -24.23 -9.65
N SER A 127 2.11 -24.51 -10.74
CA SER A 127 2.62 -25.86 -10.99
C SER A 127 3.49 -26.39 -9.84
N VAL A 128 3.39 -27.69 -9.56
CA VAL A 128 4.18 -28.36 -8.50
C VAL A 128 5.68 -28.15 -8.71
N MET A 129 6.13 -28.16 -9.96
CA MET A 129 7.53 -27.89 -10.31
C MET A 129 7.96 -26.47 -9.92
N LEU A 130 7.11 -25.47 -10.16
CA LEU A 130 7.40 -24.09 -9.79
C LEU A 130 7.40 -23.89 -8.27
N LYS A 131 6.46 -24.52 -7.56
CA LYS A 131 6.46 -24.57 -6.07
C LYS A 131 7.74 -25.20 -5.54
N GLY A 132 8.17 -26.33 -6.10
CA GLY A 132 9.43 -27.00 -5.71
C GLY A 132 10.68 -26.15 -5.95
N LYS A 133 10.73 -25.34 -7.02
CA LYS A 133 11.82 -24.38 -7.26
C LYS A 133 11.78 -23.18 -6.31
N LEU A 134 10.59 -22.80 -5.84
CA LEU A 134 10.39 -21.68 -4.94
C LEU A 134 10.82 -21.98 -3.51
N THR A 135 10.47 -23.16 -2.97
CA THR A 135 10.67 -23.50 -1.55
C THR A 135 12.10 -23.21 -1.03
N PRO A 136 13.19 -23.61 -1.73
CA PRO A 136 14.55 -23.33 -1.26
C PRO A 136 14.92 -21.84 -1.27
N LYS A 137 14.20 -21.02 -2.05
CA LYS A 137 14.46 -19.59 -2.23
C LYS A 137 13.61 -18.71 -1.33
N LEU A 138 12.65 -19.27 -0.60
CA LEU A 138 11.74 -18.50 0.27
C LEU A 138 12.48 -17.66 1.32
N GLY A 139 13.58 -18.19 1.89
CA GLY A 139 14.43 -17.44 2.81
C GLY A 139 15.00 -16.17 2.16
N LYS A 140 15.71 -16.34 1.03
CA LYS A 140 16.30 -15.24 0.26
C LYS A 140 15.25 -14.21 -0.21
N ILE A 141 14.07 -14.68 -0.64
CA ILE A 141 12.95 -13.81 -1.01
C ILE A 141 12.46 -13.02 0.19
N GLY A 142 12.28 -13.69 1.34
CA GLY A 142 11.94 -13.03 2.58
C GLY A 142 12.97 -11.97 2.94
N ASP A 143 14.25 -12.30 2.92
CA ASP A 143 15.35 -11.40 3.30
C ASP A 143 15.43 -10.12 2.44
N ALA A 144 14.86 -10.13 1.23
CA ALA A 144 14.74 -8.93 0.39
C ALA A 144 13.84 -7.84 1.02
N PHE A 145 12.95 -8.20 1.95
CA PHE A 145 12.07 -7.28 2.66
C PHE A 145 12.63 -6.97 4.05
N PRO A 146 13.12 -5.75 4.33
CA PRO A 146 13.92 -5.48 5.54
C PRO A 146 13.19 -5.71 6.87
N VAL A 147 11.91 -5.37 6.96
CA VAL A 147 11.14 -5.47 8.21
C VAL A 147 9.82 -6.19 7.97
N LYS A 148 9.54 -7.17 8.84
CA LYS A 148 8.31 -7.96 8.82
C LYS A 148 7.88 -8.14 10.27
N HIS A 149 6.67 -7.69 10.59
CA HIS A 149 6.10 -7.86 11.92
C HIS A 149 5.23 -9.11 11.98
N LEU A 150 4.54 -9.40 10.89
CA LEU A 150 3.74 -10.61 10.70
C LEU A 150 4.03 -11.19 9.33
N THR A 151 3.84 -12.50 9.17
CA THR A 151 3.88 -13.19 7.88
C THR A 151 2.58 -13.95 7.69
N TYR A 152 1.96 -13.80 6.53
CA TYR A 152 0.76 -14.54 6.12
C TYR A 152 1.04 -15.35 4.86
N ASP A 153 0.76 -16.64 4.95
CA ASP A 153 0.69 -17.56 3.81
C ASP A 153 -0.74 -17.61 3.31
N LEU A 154 -0.96 -17.12 2.10
CA LEU A 154 -2.29 -16.91 1.53
C LEU A 154 -2.47 -17.73 0.26
N THR A 155 -3.72 -18.16 0.07
CA THR A 155 -4.25 -18.70 -1.18
C THR A 155 -5.44 -17.84 -1.60
N GLU A 156 -6.15 -18.26 -2.65
CA GLU A 156 -7.28 -17.53 -3.24
C GLU A 156 -8.44 -17.25 -2.28
N ASP A 157 -8.59 -18.08 -1.25
CA ASP A 157 -9.67 -17.94 -0.27
C ASP A 157 -9.41 -16.82 0.74
N LEU A 158 -8.16 -16.35 0.85
CA LEU A 158 -7.68 -15.38 1.84
C LEU A 158 -8.16 -15.72 3.26
N VAL A 159 -8.24 -17.01 3.60
CA VAL A 159 -8.76 -17.48 4.88
C VAL A 159 -7.94 -16.90 6.04
N GLY A 160 -8.63 -16.30 7.00
CA GLY A 160 -7.99 -15.67 8.17
C GLY A 160 -7.23 -14.37 7.85
N PHE A 161 -7.22 -13.91 6.60
CA PHE A 161 -6.67 -12.62 6.22
C PHE A 161 -7.77 -11.56 6.25
N THR A 162 -8.03 -11.06 7.46
CA THR A 162 -9.01 -10.00 7.73
C THR A 162 -8.38 -8.93 8.62
N ILE A 163 -8.92 -7.72 8.61
CA ILE A 163 -8.47 -6.62 9.48
C ILE A 163 -8.46 -7.07 10.95
N ASP A 164 -9.54 -7.70 11.43
CA ASP A 164 -9.66 -8.17 12.81
C ASP A 164 -8.60 -9.24 13.15
N ALA A 165 -8.41 -10.23 12.28
CA ALA A 165 -7.43 -11.29 12.51
C ALA A 165 -6.00 -10.74 12.56
N ILE A 166 -5.64 -9.86 11.63
CA ILE A 166 -4.31 -9.23 11.59
C ILE A 166 -4.11 -8.32 12.81
N ALA A 167 -5.09 -7.51 13.17
CA ALA A 167 -4.99 -6.62 14.32
C ALA A 167 -4.83 -7.40 15.63
N ARG A 168 -5.60 -8.46 15.85
CA ARG A 168 -5.45 -9.35 17.01
C ARG A 168 -4.07 -9.99 17.07
N GLU A 169 -3.56 -10.44 15.92
CA GLU A 169 -2.24 -11.02 15.85
C GLU A 169 -1.14 -9.98 16.12
N MET A 170 -1.29 -8.74 15.63
CA MET A 170 -0.40 -7.62 15.95
C MET A 170 -0.41 -7.28 17.44
N LEU A 171 -1.57 -7.34 18.11
CA LEU A 171 -1.65 -7.19 19.56
C LEU A 171 -0.91 -8.31 20.28
N ARG A 172 -1.08 -9.55 19.82
CA ARG A 172 -0.44 -10.74 20.40
C ARG A 172 1.09 -10.65 20.34
N VAL A 173 1.65 -10.17 19.23
CA VAL A 173 3.10 -10.01 19.06
C VAL A 173 3.63 -8.65 19.53
N GLY A 174 2.75 -7.70 19.86
CA GLY A 174 3.06 -6.30 20.17
C GLY A 174 3.77 -6.05 21.50
N GLY A 175 3.97 -7.07 22.34
CA GLY A 175 4.66 -6.96 23.62
C GLY A 175 3.88 -6.12 24.65
N ALA A 176 4.60 -5.44 25.55
CA ALA A 176 4.01 -4.76 26.71
C ALA A 176 3.23 -3.47 26.36
N HIS A 177 3.41 -2.91 25.17
CA HIS A 177 2.76 -1.67 24.77
C HIS A 177 1.56 -1.97 23.85
N LYS A 178 0.35 -1.79 24.37
CA LYS A 178 -0.91 -2.00 23.62
C LYS A 178 -1.30 -0.71 22.88
N PRO A 179 -1.33 -0.69 21.54
CA PRO A 179 -1.85 0.46 20.80
C PRO A 179 -3.36 0.60 20.96
N ASP A 180 -3.86 1.82 20.80
CA ASP A 180 -5.30 2.11 20.86
C ASP A 180 -6.01 1.70 19.56
N SER A 181 -5.33 1.82 18.41
CA SER A 181 -5.88 1.39 17.12
C SER A 181 -4.80 0.99 16.10
N PHE A 182 -5.25 0.29 15.05
CA PHE A 182 -4.47 -0.01 13.85
C PHE A 182 -5.17 0.55 12.62
N ASP A 183 -4.42 1.27 11.78
CA ASP A 183 -4.88 1.84 10.51
C ASP A 183 -4.29 1.03 9.35
N PHE A 184 -5.18 0.43 8.55
CA PHE A 184 -4.86 -0.41 7.40
C PHE A 184 -5.01 0.32 6.06
N GLY A 185 -5.31 1.61 6.07
CA GLY A 185 -5.63 2.41 4.91
C GLY A 185 -6.85 3.33 5.13
N PRO A 186 -7.21 4.14 4.12
CA PRO A 186 -8.32 5.07 4.22
C PRO A 186 -9.60 4.39 4.73
N ASN A 187 -10.15 4.88 5.84
CA ASN A 187 -11.36 4.38 6.51
C ASN A 187 -11.31 2.92 7.00
N GLN A 188 -10.12 2.32 7.09
CA GLN A 188 -9.93 0.91 7.48
C GLN A 188 -9.20 0.82 8.83
N THR A 189 -9.85 1.35 9.87
CA THR A 189 -9.28 1.40 11.22
C THR A 189 -9.88 0.33 12.11
N PHE A 190 -9.03 -0.41 12.81
CA PHE A 190 -9.41 -1.33 13.87
C PHE A 190 -9.14 -0.68 15.24
N ASN A 191 -10.15 -0.60 16.10
CA ASN A 191 -9.99 -0.10 17.46
C ASN A 191 -9.73 -1.27 18.42
N CYS A 192 -8.69 -1.14 19.25
CA CYS A 192 -8.23 -2.21 20.13
C CYS A 192 -8.94 -2.25 21.50
N GLN A 193 -10.01 -1.47 21.66
CA GLN A 193 -10.76 -1.34 22.92
C GLN A 193 -11.42 -2.65 23.32
#